data_AF-A0A699IGK6-F1
#
_entry.id   AF-A0A699IGK6-F1
#
_cell.length_a   1.000
_cell.length_b   1.000
_cell.length_c   1.000
_cell.angle_alpha   90.00
_cell.angle_beta   90.00
_cell.angle_gamma   90.00
#
_symmetry.space_group_name_H-M   'P 1'
#
loop_
_entity.id
_entity.type
_entity.pdbx_description
1 polymer ?
#
loop_
_entity_poly.entity_id
_entity_poly.type
_entity_poly.pdbx_seq_one_letter_code
_entity_poly.pdbx_strand_id
1 'polypeptide(L)'
;IYSKYGKKVYIWFGPKPRVYIRDPELIKDILSRPDEFQRPQHEPLRDSIIGGLVVSEGEKWTKHRHIINPAFHLESIKVLFDDIAKSGVSEVDVWPDIDNLAGDVISRAAFSGSHEEAQNIFLIQKEQMELALQLLFIFYLPGGRFIPTRANKKFQENRNKLQALAMGIVDNRKKAIEVGEGNTNDLLGILLESNSKETKEHGVGMSIEDVIEECKLFYIAGSETTSTLILWTMVCLSLHQEWQTR
;
A
#
# COMPACT_ATOMS: atom_id res chain seq x y z
N ILE A 1 27.27 -6.72 10.28
CA ILE A 1 27.71 -6.22 8.95
C ILE A 1 28.35 -4.83 9.08
N TYR A 2 27.63 -3.81 9.53
CA TYR A 2 28.17 -2.44 9.64
C TYR A 2 29.35 -2.26 10.61
N SER A 3 29.35 -2.97 11.74
CA SER A 3 30.49 -2.99 12.67
C SER A 3 31.77 -3.55 12.05
N LYS A 4 31.65 -4.34 10.97
CA LYS A 4 32.77 -5.01 10.28
C LYS A 4 33.17 -4.32 8.98
N TYR A 5 32.23 -3.71 8.26
CA TYR A 5 32.43 -3.19 6.90
C TYR A 5 32.26 -1.67 6.77
N GLY A 6 31.96 -0.94 7.86
CA GLY A 6 31.90 0.52 7.87
C GLY A 6 30.58 1.13 7.41
N LYS A 7 30.59 2.43 7.09
CA LYS A 7 29.40 3.26 6.78
C LYS A 7 28.83 3.06 5.37
N LYS A 8 29.62 2.51 4.45
CA LYS A 8 29.22 2.22 3.06
C LYS A 8 29.40 0.73 2.84
N VAL A 9 28.29 0.01 2.69
CA VAL A 9 28.30 -1.44 2.54
C VAL A 9 27.74 -1.81 1.18
N TYR A 10 28.43 -2.71 0.49
CA TYR A 10 27.98 -3.33 -0.75
C TYR A 10 27.50 -4.73 -0.45
N ILE A 11 26.25 -5.04 -0.83
CA ILE A 11 25.73 -6.42 -0.77
C ILE A 11 25.04 -6.76 -2.09
N TRP A 12 25.03 -8.05 -2.39
CA TRP A 12 24.41 -8.57 -3.60
C TRP A 12 23.01 -9.10 -3.27
N PHE A 13 22.00 -8.66 -4.03
CA PHE A 13 20.67 -9.23 -4.04
C PHE A 13 20.45 -9.93 -5.38
N GLY A 14 20.61 -11.25 -5.38
CA GLY A 14 20.75 -12.01 -6.63
C GLY A 14 21.91 -11.45 -7.47
N PRO A 15 21.73 -11.19 -8.77
CA PRO A 15 22.77 -10.64 -9.63
C PRO A 15 22.91 -9.11 -9.53
N LYS A 16 22.09 -8.42 -8.71
CA LYS A 16 22.07 -6.95 -8.62
C LYS A 16 22.86 -6.48 -7.39
N PRO A 17 23.95 -5.70 -7.56
CA PRO A 17 24.64 -5.10 -6.42
C PRO A 17 23.80 -3.97 -5.84
N ARG A 18 23.85 -3.80 -4.51
CA ARG A 18 23.18 -2.72 -3.78
C ARG A 18 24.16 -2.02 -2.86
N VAL A 19 24.05 -0.69 -2.83
CA VAL A 19 24.81 0.18 -1.92
C VAL A 19 23.90 0.59 -0.78
N TYR A 20 24.34 0.33 0.44
CA TYR A 20 23.65 0.75 1.66
C TYR A 20 24.32 1.99 2.22
N ILE A 21 23.54 3.07 2.34
CA ILE A 21 23.99 4.40 2.76
C ILE A 21 23.29 4.73 4.08
N ARG A 22 24.09 5.11 5.09
CA ARG A 22 23.62 5.55 6.41
C ARG A 22 23.95 7.01 6.70
N ASP A 23 24.75 7.65 5.84
CA ASP A 23 25.16 9.03 6.03
C ASP A 23 23.97 9.96 5.71
N PRO A 24 23.43 10.74 6.69
CA PRO A 24 22.26 11.57 6.47
C PRO A 24 22.46 12.64 5.39
N GLU A 25 23.67 13.20 5.27
CA GLU A 25 23.95 14.23 4.25
C GLU A 25 23.94 13.60 2.85
N LEU A 26 24.50 12.39 2.70
CA LEU A 26 24.42 11.67 1.43
C LEU A 26 22.99 11.22 1.11
N ILE A 27 22.21 10.78 2.11
CA ILE A 27 20.80 10.42 1.92
C ILE A 27 20.02 11.65 1.42
N LYS A 28 20.21 12.81 2.06
CA LYS A 28 19.57 14.05 1.67
C LYS A 28 19.94 14.47 0.24
N ASP A 29 21.23 14.41 -0.09
CA ASP A 29 21.74 14.73 -1.42
C ASP A 29 21.14 13.81 -2.50
N ILE A 30 21.11 12.50 -2.26
CA ILE A 30 20.50 11.51 -3.16
C ILE A 30 19.00 11.78 -3.35
N LEU A 31 18.25 11.98 -2.26
CA LEU A 31 16.81 12.23 -2.32
C LEU A 31 16.46 13.58 -2.96
N SER A 32 17.42 14.52 -3.04
CA SER A 32 17.23 15.81 -3.70
C SER A 32 17.41 15.78 -5.22
N ARG A 33 17.95 14.68 -5.78
CA ARG A 33 18.24 14.51 -7.21
C ARG A 33 17.50 13.28 -7.79
N PRO A 34 16.16 13.27 -7.81
CA PRO A 34 15.37 12.10 -8.22
C PRO A 34 15.58 11.71 -9.69
N ASP A 35 15.95 12.65 -10.56
CA ASP A 35 16.24 12.37 -11.98
C ASP A 35 17.54 11.58 -12.16
N GLU A 36 18.50 11.75 -11.25
CA GLU A 36 19.78 11.02 -11.24
C GLU A 36 19.70 9.71 -10.44
N PHE A 37 18.98 9.73 -9.31
CA PHE A 37 18.83 8.60 -8.41
C PHE A 37 17.39 8.08 -8.41
N GLN A 38 17.06 7.33 -9.45
CA GLN A 38 15.79 6.62 -9.54
C GLN A 38 15.76 5.42 -8.58
N ARG A 39 14.56 4.99 -8.18
CA ARG A 39 14.41 3.76 -7.40
C ARG A 39 14.94 2.56 -8.21
N PRO A 40 15.43 1.50 -7.55
CA PRO A 40 15.91 0.32 -8.25
C PRO A 40 14.86 -0.22 -9.23
N GLN A 41 15.20 -0.24 -10.52
CA GLN A 41 14.31 -0.72 -11.56
C GLN A 41 14.13 -2.23 -11.43
N HIS A 42 12.86 -2.65 -11.38
CA HIS A 42 12.40 -4.04 -11.27
C HIS A 42 12.85 -4.79 -10.02
N GLU A 43 12.04 -4.70 -8.97
CA GLU A 43 12.14 -5.52 -7.77
C GLU A 43 11.06 -6.60 -7.84
N PRO A 44 11.39 -7.85 -8.21
CA PRO A 44 10.37 -8.86 -8.54
C PRO A 44 9.38 -9.12 -7.40
N LEU A 45 9.83 -8.99 -6.15
CA LEU A 45 8.97 -9.03 -4.96
C LEU A 45 7.99 -7.86 -4.95
N ARG A 46 8.50 -6.63 -5.05
CA ARG A 46 7.70 -5.41 -4.98
C ARG A 46 6.69 -5.34 -6.13
N ASP A 47 7.17 -5.53 -7.36
CA ASP A 47 6.37 -5.47 -8.59
C ASP A 47 5.29 -6.57 -8.65
N SER A 48 5.45 -7.66 -7.87
CA SER A 48 4.47 -8.75 -7.82
C SER A 48 3.38 -8.57 -6.77
N ILE A 49 3.58 -7.66 -5.80
CA ILE A 49 2.64 -7.40 -4.71
C ILE A 49 1.92 -6.05 -4.92
N ILE A 50 2.64 -5.01 -5.32
CA ILE A 50 2.14 -3.62 -5.35
C ILE A 50 2.63 -2.88 -6.59
N GLY A 51 1.70 -2.30 -7.35
CA GLY A 51 1.97 -1.35 -8.43
C GLY A 51 1.75 0.11 -8.04
N GLY A 52 1.41 0.95 -9.01
CA GLY A 52 1.04 2.36 -8.79
C GLY A 52 2.23 3.28 -8.48
N LEU A 53 1.99 4.35 -7.73
CA LEU A 53 2.97 5.41 -7.42
C LEU A 53 4.24 4.92 -6.72
N VAL A 54 4.16 3.78 -6.03
CA VAL A 54 5.34 3.22 -5.34
C VAL A 54 6.35 2.73 -6.37
N VAL A 55 5.93 2.13 -7.49
CA VAL A 55 6.84 1.61 -8.53
C VAL A 55 7.01 2.51 -9.74
N SER A 56 6.20 3.57 -9.87
CA SER A 56 6.27 4.52 -10.99
C SER A 56 7.40 5.53 -10.82
N GLU A 57 7.98 5.97 -11.94
CA GLU A 57 9.05 6.97 -12.02
C GLU A 57 8.77 8.00 -13.14
N GLY A 58 9.50 9.12 -13.11
CA GLY A 58 9.49 10.14 -14.17
C GLY A 58 8.10 10.73 -14.45
N GLU A 59 7.78 10.96 -15.72
CA GLU A 59 6.51 11.56 -16.15
C GLU A 59 5.29 10.77 -15.67
N LYS A 60 5.36 9.43 -15.66
CA LYS A 60 4.27 8.58 -15.18
C LYS A 60 4.00 8.85 -13.70
N TRP A 61 5.05 8.91 -12.88
CA TRP A 61 4.92 9.24 -11.45
C TRP A 61 4.34 10.63 -11.24
N THR A 62 4.88 11.64 -11.94
CA THR A 62 4.42 13.04 -11.82
C THR A 62 2.94 13.15 -12.15
N LYS A 63 2.52 12.49 -13.23
CA LYS A 63 1.13 12.50 -13.68
C LYS A 63 0.20 11.79 -12.71
N HIS A 64 0.52 10.55 -12.32
CA HIS A 64 -0.27 9.81 -11.36
C HIS A 64 -0.41 10.61 -10.06
N ARG A 65 0.69 11.19 -9.57
CA ARG A 65 0.72 11.97 -8.33
C ARG A 65 -0.17 13.22 -8.45
N HIS A 66 -0.14 13.90 -9.59
CA HIS A 66 -1.02 15.03 -9.87
C HIS A 66 -2.50 14.63 -9.80
N ILE A 67 -2.88 13.55 -10.50
CA ILE A 67 -4.28 13.09 -10.55
C ILE A 67 -4.78 12.62 -9.16
N ILE A 68 -3.90 12.00 -8.38
CA ILE A 68 -4.22 11.40 -7.08
C ILE A 68 -4.31 12.44 -5.95
N ASN A 69 -3.49 13.50 -5.99
CA ASN A 69 -3.39 14.48 -4.90
C ASN A 69 -4.75 15.04 -4.40
N PRO A 70 -5.71 15.40 -5.27
CA PRO A 70 -7.05 15.83 -4.84
C PRO A 70 -7.74 14.88 -3.86
N ALA A 71 -7.55 13.57 -4.02
CA ALA A 71 -8.19 12.56 -3.17
C ALA A 71 -7.62 12.50 -1.74
N PHE A 72 -6.48 13.16 -1.50
CA PHE A 72 -5.85 13.30 -0.18
C PHE A 72 -6.07 14.68 0.46
N HIS A 73 -6.80 15.57 -0.22
CA HIS A 73 -7.20 16.87 0.32
C HIS A 73 -8.62 16.78 0.91
N LEU A 74 -8.85 16.04 2.00
CA LEU A 74 -10.03 16.25 2.87
C LEU A 74 -9.97 15.51 4.23
N GLU A 75 -10.57 16.17 5.22
CA GLU A 75 -10.78 15.78 6.61
C GLU A 75 -11.71 14.57 6.73
N SER A 76 -11.23 13.47 7.33
CA SER A 76 -12.09 12.61 8.16
C SER A 76 -11.29 11.50 8.82
N ILE A 77 -11.03 11.64 10.13
CA ILE A 77 -11.08 10.51 11.08
C ILE A 77 -11.61 11.06 12.42
N LYS A 78 -12.92 11.00 12.61
CA LYS A 78 -13.55 10.87 13.93
C LYS A 78 -14.48 9.67 13.83
N VAL A 79 -14.17 8.60 14.54
CA VAL A 79 -15.05 7.54 15.14
C VAL A 79 -14.12 6.33 15.43
N LEU A 80 -14.47 5.52 16.44
CA LEU A 80 -13.93 4.19 16.80
C LEU A 80 -12.86 4.10 17.91
N PHE A 81 -13.13 4.69 19.08
CA PHE A 81 -12.54 4.20 20.35
C PHE A 81 -13.55 3.49 21.26
N ASP A 82 -14.84 3.45 20.88
CA ASP A 82 -15.92 3.00 21.78
C ASP A 82 -16.03 1.47 21.93
N ASP A 83 -15.52 0.69 20.98
CA ASP A 83 -15.64 -0.78 21.02
C ASP A 83 -14.52 -1.45 21.83
N ILE A 84 -13.33 -0.87 21.89
CA ILE A 84 -12.23 -1.36 22.76
C ILE A 84 -12.60 -1.16 24.24
N ALA A 85 -13.38 -0.13 24.57
CA ALA A 85 -13.79 0.16 25.95
C ALA A 85 -14.80 -0.86 26.54
N LYS A 86 -15.33 -1.78 25.73
CA LYS A 86 -16.32 -2.78 26.17
C LYS A 86 -15.70 -4.12 26.59
N SER A 87 -14.41 -4.36 26.34
CA SER A 87 -13.72 -5.54 26.85
C SER A 87 -13.36 -5.32 28.33
N GLY A 88 -13.60 -6.33 29.16
CA GLY A 88 -13.32 -6.26 30.59
C GLY A 88 -11.82 -6.18 30.90
N VAL A 89 -11.46 -6.21 32.19
CA VAL A 89 -10.07 -6.22 32.65
C VAL A 89 -9.45 -7.61 32.40
N SER A 90 -9.07 -7.90 31.16
CA SER A 90 -8.31 -9.10 30.79
C SER A 90 -7.13 -8.73 29.91
N GLU A 91 -6.06 -9.51 29.98
CA GLU A 91 -4.95 -9.44 29.04
C GLU A 91 -5.44 -9.92 27.66
N VAL A 92 -5.32 -9.07 26.64
CA VAL A 92 -5.79 -9.34 25.28
C VAL A 92 -4.68 -8.97 24.30
N ASP A 93 -4.47 -9.79 23.27
CA ASP A 93 -3.68 -9.40 22.11
C ASP A 93 -4.49 -8.42 21.25
N VAL A 94 -4.13 -7.13 21.33
CA VAL A 94 -4.82 -6.05 20.61
C VAL A 94 -4.38 -5.91 19.16
N TRP A 95 -3.32 -6.63 18.73
CA TRP A 95 -2.79 -6.47 17.37
C TRP A 95 -3.79 -6.82 16.27
N PRO A 96 -4.51 -7.96 16.33
CA PRO A 96 -5.51 -8.30 15.32
C PRO A 96 -6.63 -7.26 15.24
N ASP A 97 -7.04 -6.69 16.37
CA ASP A 97 -8.12 -5.69 16.42
C ASP A 97 -7.68 -4.36 15.81
N ILE A 98 -6.46 -3.90 16.10
CA ILE A 98 -5.89 -2.66 15.54
C ILE A 98 -5.66 -2.82 14.03
N ASP A 99 -5.18 -3.98 13.60
CA ASP A 99 -4.93 -4.25 12.18
C ASP A 99 -6.23 -4.31 11.37
N ASN A 100 -7.25 -4.99 11.90
CA ASN A 100 -8.59 -5.01 11.31
C ASN A 100 -9.23 -3.62 11.31
N LEU A 101 -9.05 -2.84 12.37
CA LEU A 101 -9.56 -1.47 12.46
C LEU A 101 -8.93 -0.56 11.38
N ALA A 102 -7.60 -0.63 11.21
CA ALA A 102 -6.93 0.16 10.17
C ALA A 102 -7.42 -0.24 8.77
N GLY A 103 -7.66 -1.54 8.53
CA GLY A 103 -8.28 -2.06 7.32
C GLY A 103 -9.72 -1.55 7.10
N ASP A 104 -10.56 -1.57 8.13
CA ASP A 104 -11.94 -1.06 8.07
C ASP A 104 -11.98 0.44 7.75
N VAL A 105 -11.14 1.24 8.43
CA VAL A 105 -11.06 2.68 8.22
C VAL A 105 -10.63 3.00 6.79
N ILE A 106 -9.58 2.37 6.26
CA ILE A 106 -9.15 2.63 4.88
C ILE A 106 -10.18 2.12 3.87
N SER A 107 -10.85 1.00 4.14
CA SER A 107 -11.95 0.49 3.30
C SER A 107 -13.09 1.51 3.20
N ARG A 108 -13.51 2.09 4.32
CA ARG A 108 -14.57 3.12 4.34
C ARG A 108 -14.12 4.43 3.70
N ALA A 109 -12.90 4.86 3.97
CA ALA A 109 -12.36 6.11 3.45
C ALA A 109 -12.11 6.05 1.93
N ALA A 110 -11.68 4.90 1.42
CA ALA A 110 -11.32 4.75 0.02
C ALA A 110 -12.42 4.14 -0.86
N PHE A 111 -13.29 3.32 -0.29
CA PHE A 111 -14.28 2.50 -1.01
C PHE A 111 -15.62 2.47 -0.28
N SER A 112 -16.17 3.62 0.12
CA SER A 112 -17.34 3.71 1.00
C SER A 112 -18.57 2.93 0.51
N GLY A 113 -18.71 2.74 -0.81
CA GLY A 113 -19.78 1.95 -1.45
C GLY A 113 -19.46 0.47 -1.73
N SER A 114 -18.30 -0.04 -1.30
CA SER A 114 -17.84 -1.43 -1.56
C SER A 114 -16.98 -1.95 -0.41
N HIS A 115 -17.44 -1.70 0.83
CA HIS A 115 -16.68 -1.99 2.05
C HIS A 115 -16.38 -3.49 2.23
N GLU A 116 -17.36 -4.37 1.96
CA GLU A 116 -17.17 -5.82 2.12
C GLU A 116 -16.17 -6.37 1.08
N GLU A 117 -16.24 -5.92 -0.16
CA GLU A 117 -15.28 -6.28 -1.20
C GLU A 117 -13.88 -5.73 -0.89
N ALA A 118 -13.78 -4.51 -0.36
CA ALA A 118 -12.53 -3.91 0.07
C ALA A 118 -11.90 -4.66 1.25
N GLN A 119 -12.71 -5.11 2.21
CA GLN A 119 -12.26 -5.94 3.33
C GLN A 119 -11.77 -7.32 2.84
N ASN A 120 -12.41 -7.90 1.82
CA ASN A 120 -11.90 -9.14 1.21
C ASN A 120 -10.56 -8.92 0.49
N ILE A 121 -10.38 -7.78 -0.19
CA ILE A 121 -9.10 -7.40 -0.80
C ILE A 121 -8.00 -7.31 0.25
N PHE A 122 -8.28 -6.73 1.43
CA PHE A 122 -7.32 -6.65 2.54
C PHE A 122 -6.78 -8.01 2.97
N LEU A 123 -7.68 -8.94 3.27
CA LEU A 123 -7.31 -10.25 3.79
C LEU A 123 -6.47 -11.01 2.77
N ILE A 124 -6.82 -10.93 1.49
CA ILE A 124 -6.07 -11.57 0.42
C ILE A 124 -4.73 -10.87 0.19
N GLN A 125 -4.65 -9.54 0.28
CA GLN A 125 -3.38 -8.80 0.18
C GLN A 125 -2.42 -9.12 1.32
N LYS A 126 -2.91 -9.30 2.55
CA LYS A 126 -2.11 -9.73 3.69
C LYS A 126 -1.50 -11.12 3.46
N GLU A 127 -2.34 -12.08 3.04
CA GLU A 127 -1.85 -13.41 2.65
C GLU A 127 -0.84 -13.33 1.49
N GLN A 128 -1.06 -12.41 0.54
CA GLN A 128 -0.14 -12.18 -0.58
C GLN A 128 1.23 -11.69 -0.10
N MET A 129 1.29 -10.77 0.87
CA MET A 129 2.54 -10.25 1.44
C MET A 129 3.29 -11.34 2.21
N GLU A 130 2.60 -12.15 3.01
CA GLU A 130 3.18 -13.29 3.73
C GLU A 130 3.78 -14.31 2.76
N LEU A 131 3.04 -14.68 1.72
CA LEU A 131 3.52 -15.57 0.66
C LEU A 131 4.72 -14.96 -0.07
N ALA A 132 4.70 -13.64 -0.30
CA ALA A 132 5.80 -12.98 -0.99
C ALA A 132 7.10 -13.04 -0.18
N LEU A 133 7.01 -12.83 1.14
CA LEU A 133 8.15 -12.97 2.06
C LEU A 133 8.69 -14.41 2.06
N GLN A 134 7.81 -15.42 2.06
CA GLN A 134 8.21 -16.83 1.94
C GLN A 134 8.88 -17.14 0.59
N LEU A 135 8.45 -16.47 -0.48
CA LEU A 135 8.96 -16.65 -1.84
C LEU A 135 10.13 -15.71 -2.17
N LEU A 136 10.63 -14.92 -1.21
CA LEU A 136 11.66 -13.89 -1.43
C LEU A 136 12.86 -14.43 -2.22
N PHE A 137 13.42 -15.57 -1.80
CA PHE A 137 14.56 -16.18 -2.48
C PHE A 137 14.23 -16.68 -3.89
N ILE A 138 13.02 -17.19 -4.10
CA ILE A 138 12.54 -17.68 -5.39
C ILE A 138 12.40 -16.54 -6.39
N PHE A 139 11.98 -15.36 -5.94
CA PHE A 139 11.84 -14.17 -6.80
C PHE A 139 13.18 -13.68 -7.39
N TYR A 140 14.30 -13.88 -6.69
CA TYR A 140 15.62 -13.50 -7.18
C TYR A 140 16.30 -14.60 -8.02
N LEU A 141 15.72 -15.79 -8.12
CA LEU A 141 16.20 -16.85 -9.00
C LEU A 141 15.62 -16.65 -10.41
N PRO A 142 16.47 -16.55 -11.46
CA PRO A 142 15.99 -16.55 -12.84
C PRO A 142 15.12 -17.79 -13.10
N GLY A 143 13.88 -17.56 -13.57
CA GLY A 143 12.90 -18.63 -13.79
C GLY A 143 12.19 -19.15 -12.52
N GLY A 144 12.52 -18.64 -11.33
CA GLY A 144 11.93 -19.07 -10.06
C GLY A 144 10.40 -18.94 -9.99
N ARG A 145 9.84 -17.94 -10.68
CA ARG A 145 8.39 -17.75 -10.84
C ARG A 145 7.65 -18.92 -11.49
N PHE A 146 8.36 -19.81 -12.19
CA PHE A 146 7.79 -20.99 -12.84
C PHE A 146 7.88 -22.26 -11.97
N ILE A 147 8.51 -22.18 -10.80
CA ILE A 147 8.62 -23.32 -9.89
C ILE A 147 7.25 -23.56 -9.25
N PRO A 148 6.61 -24.72 -9.45
CA PRO A 148 5.22 -24.96 -9.06
C PRO A 148 5.09 -25.33 -7.56
N THR A 149 5.60 -24.48 -6.67
CA THR A 149 5.43 -24.66 -5.22
C THR A 149 3.99 -24.33 -4.80
N ARG A 150 3.54 -24.87 -3.66
CA ARG A 150 2.21 -24.54 -3.09
C ARG A 150 2.08 -23.03 -2.86
N ALA A 151 3.13 -22.41 -2.29
CA ALA A 151 3.17 -20.97 -2.07
C ALA A 151 3.09 -20.17 -3.37
N ASN A 152 3.82 -20.56 -4.43
CA ASN A 152 3.75 -19.86 -5.72
C ASN A 152 2.38 -20.02 -6.40
N LYS A 153 1.79 -21.23 -6.37
CA LYS A 153 0.43 -21.44 -6.90
C LYS A 153 -0.58 -20.54 -6.20
N LYS A 154 -0.56 -20.56 -4.87
CA LYS A 154 -1.44 -19.74 -4.03
C LYS A 154 -1.21 -18.24 -4.26
N PHE A 155 0.04 -17.81 -4.43
CA PHE A 155 0.40 -16.43 -4.77
C PHE A 155 -0.20 -16.00 -6.12
N GLN A 156 -0.18 -16.86 -7.15
CA GLN A 156 -0.82 -16.57 -8.44
C GLN A 156 -2.36 -16.56 -8.33
N GLU A 157 -2.95 -17.48 -7.58
CA GLU A 157 -4.40 -17.50 -7.31
C GLU A 157 -4.85 -16.21 -6.63
N ASN A 158 -4.14 -15.79 -5.58
CA ASN A 158 -4.43 -14.56 -4.86
C ASN A 158 -4.25 -13.33 -5.76
N ARG A 159 -3.21 -13.29 -6.60
CA ARG A 159 -3.03 -12.22 -7.60
C ARG A 159 -4.24 -12.10 -8.52
N ASN A 160 -4.73 -13.21 -9.05
CA ASN A 160 -5.89 -13.22 -9.96
C ASN A 160 -7.17 -12.79 -9.23
N LYS A 161 -7.38 -13.26 -7.99
CA LYS A 161 -8.52 -12.86 -7.15
C LYS A 161 -8.50 -11.37 -6.84
N LEU A 162 -7.34 -10.82 -6.43
CA LEU A 162 -7.17 -9.40 -6.17
C LEU A 162 -7.45 -8.55 -7.39
N GLN A 163 -6.97 -8.97 -8.57
CA GLN A 163 -7.26 -8.29 -9.82
C GLN A 163 -8.76 -8.27 -10.12
N ALA A 164 -9.43 -9.41 -10.00
CA ALA A 164 -10.86 -9.53 -10.29
C ALA A 164 -11.73 -8.70 -9.33
N LEU A 165 -11.43 -8.75 -8.02
CA LEU A 165 -12.16 -7.97 -7.01
C LEU A 165 -11.96 -6.46 -7.22
N ALA A 166 -10.72 -6.01 -7.39
CA ALA A 166 -10.42 -4.60 -7.59
C ALA A 166 -11.06 -4.07 -8.89
N MET A 167 -11.03 -4.86 -9.96
CA MET A 167 -11.70 -4.50 -11.22
C MET A 167 -13.23 -4.42 -11.04
N GLY A 168 -13.83 -5.35 -10.29
CA GLY A 168 -15.25 -5.30 -9.96
C GLY A 168 -15.64 -4.02 -9.21
N ILE A 169 -14.86 -3.60 -8.21
CA ILE A 169 -15.09 -2.35 -7.46
C ILE A 169 -15.02 -1.13 -8.40
N VAL A 170 -13.97 -1.05 -9.22
CA VAL A 170 -13.76 0.08 -10.15
C VAL A 170 -14.87 0.13 -11.21
N ASP A 171 -15.24 -1.00 -11.81
CA ASP A 171 -16.28 -1.07 -12.84
C ASP A 171 -17.67 -0.73 -12.28
N ASN A 172 -18.02 -1.26 -11.11
CA ASN A 172 -19.27 -0.93 -10.43
C ASN A 172 -19.33 0.57 -10.13
N ARG A 173 -18.22 1.16 -9.68
CA ARG A 173 -18.15 2.58 -9.40
C ARG A 173 -18.31 3.43 -10.66
N LYS A 174 -17.65 3.06 -11.76
CA LYS A 174 -17.79 3.76 -13.04
C LYS A 174 -19.24 3.77 -13.53
N LYS A 175 -19.92 2.62 -13.51
CA LYS A 175 -21.32 2.52 -13.90
C LYS A 175 -22.22 3.39 -13.04
N ALA A 176 -21.99 3.42 -11.71
CA ALA A 176 -22.74 4.28 -10.82
C ALA A 176 -22.56 5.77 -11.17
N ILE A 177 -21.33 6.20 -11.50
CA ILE A 177 -21.04 7.57 -11.93
C ILE A 177 -21.78 7.90 -13.24
N GLU A 178 -21.81 6.99 -14.21
CA GLU A 178 -22.51 7.19 -15.49
C GLU A 178 -24.03 7.36 -15.33
N VAL A 179 -24.64 6.68 -14.36
CA VAL A 179 -26.08 6.76 -14.06
C VAL A 179 -26.41 7.93 -13.12
N GLY A 180 -25.42 8.67 -12.64
CA GLY A 180 -25.60 9.82 -11.74
C GLY A 180 -25.78 9.46 -10.26
N GLU A 181 -25.61 8.19 -9.90
CA GLU A 181 -25.69 7.66 -8.53
C GLU A 181 -24.32 7.57 -7.84
N GLY A 182 -23.22 7.78 -8.59
CA GLY A 182 -21.85 7.53 -8.14
C GLY A 182 -21.18 8.66 -7.35
N ASN A 183 -21.92 9.68 -6.91
CA ASN A 183 -21.34 10.84 -6.23
C ASN A 183 -20.99 10.50 -4.77
N THR A 184 -19.82 9.91 -4.58
CA THR A 184 -19.25 9.56 -3.28
C THR A 184 -17.91 10.27 -3.17
N ASN A 185 -17.78 11.15 -2.17
CA ASN A 185 -16.54 11.87 -1.86
C ASN A 185 -15.49 10.96 -1.20
N ASP A 186 -15.41 9.69 -1.62
CA ASP A 186 -14.37 8.75 -1.19
C ASP A 186 -13.17 8.81 -2.14
N LEU A 187 -12.06 8.21 -1.71
CA LEU A 187 -10.79 8.30 -2.44
C LEU A 187 -10.92 7.79 -3.89
N LEU A 188 -11.63 6.68 -4.12
CA LEU A 188 -11.84 6.12 -5.46
C LEU A 188 -12.70 7.05 -6.33
N GLY A 189 -13.76 7.63 -5.78
CA GLY A 189 -14.62 8.59 -6.49
C GLY A 189 -13.83 9.80 -6.97
N ILE A 190 -13.07 10.43 -6.07
CA ILE A 190 -12.24 11.60 -6.39
C ILE A 190 -11.15 11.23 -7.43
N LEU A 191 -10.53 10.06 -7.29
CA LEU A 191 -9.53 9.57 -8.25
C LEU A 191 -10.12 9.42 -9.66
N LEU A 192 -11.30 8.80 -9.78
CA LEU A 192 -11.96 8.60 -11.07
C LEU A 192 -12.39 9.92 -11.71
N GLU A 193 -12.90 10.86 -10.91
CA GLU A 193 -13.27 12.20 -11.38
C GLU A 193 -12.04 12.98 -11.87
N SER A 194 -10.99 13.01 -11.05
CA SER A 194 -9.71 13.67 -11.38
C SER A 194 -9.10 13.07 -12.66
N ASN A 195 -9.13 11.74 -12.80
CA ASN A 195 -8.65 11.05 -13.99
C ASN A 195 -9.49 11.36 -15.25
N SER A 196 -10.82 11.47 -15.11
CA SER A 196 -11.71 11.88 -16.20
C SER A 196 -11.41 13.31 -16.65
N LYS A 197 -11.18 14.23 -15.71
CA LYS A 197 -10.82 15.61 -15.99
C LYS A 197 -9.47 15.70 -16.72
N GLU A 198 -8.45 15.02 -16.22
CA GLU A 198 -7.13 14.93 -16.86
C GLU A 198 -7.24 14.42 -18.31
N THR A 199 -8.05 13.38 -18.54
CA THR A 199 -8.27 12.82 -19.89
C THR A 199 -8.94 13.84 -20.82
N LYS A 200 -9.88 14.65 -20.32
CA LYS A 200 -10.56 15.69 -21.11
C LYS A 200 -9.66 16.88 -21.44
N GLU A 201 -8.82 17.30 -20.49
CA GLU A 201 -7.95 18.49 -20.63
C GLU A 201 -6.66 18.19 -21.41
N HIS A 202 -6.07 17.01 -21.21
CA HIS A 202 -4.76 16.63 -21.74
C HIS A 202 -4.79 15.42 -22.69
N GLY A 203 -5.97 14.87 -22.98
CA GLY A 203 -6.19 13.79 -23.95
C GLY A 203 -5.79 12.39 -23.49
N VAL A 204 -5.05 12.27 -22.38
CA VAL A 204 -4.57 10.99 -21.84
C VAL A 204 -4.68 11.03 -20.32
N GLY A 205 -5.30 10.04 -19.68
CA GLY A 205 -5.30 9.83 -18.23
C GLY A 205 -4.62 8.52 -17.82
N MET A 206 -4.81 8.09 -16.58
CA MET A 206 -4.49 6.74 -16.09
C MET A 206 -5.39 5.69 -16.75
N SER A 207 -4.80 4.53 -17.06
CA SER A 207 -5.54 3.34 -17.46
C SER A 207 -6.37 2.78 -16.29
N ILE A 208 -7.29 1.85 -16.56
CA ILE A 208 -8.06 1.16 -15.51
C ILE A 208 -7.11 0.32 -14.66
N GLU A 209 -6.14 -0.32 -15.29
CA GLU A 209 -5.10 -1.10 -14.64
C GLU A 209 -4.28 -0.22 -13.69
N ASP A 210 -3.90 0.98 -14.13
CA ASP A 210 -3.21 1.94 -13.26
C ASP A 210 -4.08 2.34 -12.07
N VAL A 211 -5.36 2.65 -12.27
CA VAL A 211 -6.29 2.98 -11.17
C VAL A 211 -6.39 1.82 -10.16
N ILE A 212 -6.48 0.57 -10.64
CA ILE A 212 -6.51 -0.63 -9.80
C ILE A 212 -5.22 -0.76 -8.97
N GLU A 213 -4.06 -0.54 -9.59
CA GLU A 213 -2.78 -0.63 -8.89
C GLU A 213 -2.62 0.49 -7.84
N GLU A 214 -3.10 1.70 -8.11
CA GLU A 214 -3.14 2.78 -7.12
C GLU A 214 -4.09 2.43 -5.95
N CYS A 215 -5.25 1.84 -6.23
CA CYS A 215 -6.18 1.38 -5.20
C CYS A 215 -5.56 0.33 -4.26
N LYS A 216 -4.86 -0.67 -4.85
CA LYS A 216 -4.12 -1.69 -4.08
C LYS A 216 -3.04 -1.06 -3.20
N LEU A 217 -2.34 -0.05 -3.73
CA LEU A 217 -1.30 0.69 -3.02
C LEU A 217 -1.88 1.47 -1.83
N PHE A 218 -2.96 2.24 -2.03
CA PHE A 218 -3.58 3.02 -0.96
C PHE A 218 -4.06 2.14 0.18
N TYR A 219 -4.59 0.97 -0.15
CA TYR A 219 -5.02 0.00 0.83
C TYR A 219 -3.85 -0.43 1.73
N ILE A 220 -2.80 -1.02 1.14
CA ILE A 220 -1.66 -1.56 1.90
C ILE A 220 -0.92 -0.45 2.64
N ALA A 221 -0.59 0.64 1.94
CA ALA A 221 0.17 1.73 2.53
C ALA A 221 -0.62 2.40 3.66
N GLY A 222 -1.94 2.52 3.53
CA GLY A 222 -2.80 3.14 4.54
C GLY A 222 -3.04 2.26 5.76
N SER A 223 -3.33 0.97 5.58
CA SER A 223 -3.67 0.09 6.70
C SER A 223 -2.44 -0.35 7.49
N GLU A 224 -1.42 -0.92 6.83
CA GLU A 224 -0.31 -1.60 7.50
C GLU A 224 0.60 -0.62 8.26
N THR A 225 0.86 0.55 7.68
CA THR A 225 1.69 1.57 8.34
C THR A 225 0.99 2.19 9.55
N THR A 226 -0.33 2.42 9.44
CA THR A 226 -1.14 3.00 10.52
C THR A 226 -1.34 2.00 11.65
N SER A 227 -1.67 0.75 11.37
CA SER A 227 -1.83 -0.29 12.41
C SER A 227 -0.52 -0.50 13.17
N THR A 228 0.59 -0.60 12.45
CA THR A 228 1.94 -0.70 13.01
C THR A 228 2.28 0.51 13.89
N LEU A 229 1.99 1.74 13.44
CA LEU A 229 2.22 2.95 14.21
C LEU A 229 1.40 2.97 15.51
N ILE A 230 0.12 2.61 15.45
CA ILE A 230 -0.77 2.56 16.62
C ILE A 230 -0.25 1.52 17.61
N LEU A 231 0.11 0.31 17.16
CA LEU A 231 0.65 -0.72 18.04
C LEU A 231 1.93 -0.25 18.74
N TRP A 232 2.90 0.27 17.99
CA TRP A 232 4.15 0.75 18.60
C TRP A 232 3.92 1.94 19.52
N THR A 233 2.94 2.79 19.24
CA THR A 233 2.53 3.86 20.15
C THR A 233 2.00 3.28 21.46
N MET A 234 1.12 2.28 21.42
CA MET A 234 0.61 1.61 22.63
C MET A 234 1.73 0.92 23.41
N VAL A 235 2.66 0.23 22.74
CA VAL A 235 3.83 -0.38 23.38
C VAL A 235 4.71 0.68 24.04
N CYS A 236 4.96 1.81 23.39
CA CYS A 236 5.72 2.90 23.99
C CYS A 236 4.99 3.51 25.20
N LEU A 237 3.67 3.71 25.12
CA LEU A 237 2.88 4.24 26.22
C LEU A 237 2.87 3.29 27.44
N SER A 238 2.77 1.98 27.21
CA SER A 238 2.80 0.99 28.31
C SER A 238 4.18 0.87 28.98
N LEU A 239 5.26 1.15 28.25
CA LEU A 239 6.61 1.22 28.80
C LEU A 239 6.92 2.57 29.48
N HIS A 240 6.15 3.61 29.18
CA HIS A 240 6.38 4.99 29.63
C HIS A 240 5.12 5.59 30.26
N GLN A 241 4.75 5.10 31.45
CA GLN A 241 3.52 5.49 32.16
C GLN A 241 3.35 7.01 32.39
N GLU A 242 4.47 7.75 32.52
CA GLU A 242 4.46 9.22 32.63
C GLU A 242 3.90 9.90 31.37
N TRP A 243 4.09 9.30 30.19
CA TRP A 243 3.52 9.80 28.94
C TRP A 243 2.04 9.39 28.81
N GLN A 244 1.69 8.18 29.24
CA GLN A 244 0.31 7.69 29.19
C GLN A 244 -0.65 8.49 30.09
N THR A 245 -0.14 9.04 31.20
CA THR A 245 -0.95 9.74 32.21
C THR A 245 -1.08 11.25 31.95
N ARG A 246 -0.32 11.81 30.99
CA ARG A 246 -0.38 13.23 30.59
C ARG A 246 -1.49 13.48 29.58
#